data_AF-A0A9E0AJ87-F1
#
_entry.id   AF-A0A9E0AJ87-F1
#
_cell.length_a   1.000
_cell.length_b   1.000
_cell.length_c   1.000
_cell.angle_alpha   90.00
_cell.angle_beta   90.00
_cell.angle_gamma   90.00
#
_symmetry.space_group_name_H-M   'P 1'
#
loop_
_entity.id
_entity.type
_entity.pdbx_description
1 polymer ?
#
loop_
_entity_poly.entity_id
_entity_poly.type
_entity_poly.pdbx_seq_one_letter_code
_entity_poly.pdbx_strand_id
1 'polypeptide(L)'
;VGTGNFINSNQLSGKLINDFNTGSWLEWQLAQPVFIDGRLEVMREEFFAEYQNSQTADSLKNMLNKYQPELILFDYMSSGSWHIQLNKLKEDWRMIFADEVSVLYMKKGYREEFQPFSFRLFLVRQGINNELTQEQKWEILRIPLQTDAIKLKNALTGRLNYPFDELMKPGIFAYRNKEFKVAERLYLEFIKRSEGGYYEAFVNLGSLYTQTGETDKAMFCMQKALTVDAGNPIILNKIKQLREQMNKKYQQAVPQVES
;
A
#
# COMPACT_ATOMS: atom_id res chain seq x y z
N VAL A 1 14.31 2.43 -0.12
CA VAL A 1 15.60 1.67 -0.26
C VAL A 1 16.09 1.28 1.14
N GLY A 2 15.34 0.41 1.80
CA GLY A 2 15.48 0.13 3.23
C GLY A 2 15.59 -1.35 3.54
N THR A 3 14.92 -2.23 2.79
CA THR A 3 14.88 -3.67 3.10
C THR A 3 16.24 -4.37 2.94
N GLY A 4 16.95 -4.14 1.84
CA GLY A 4 18.31 -4.68 1.64
C GLY A 4 19.33 -4.16 2.67
N ASN A 5 19.33 -2.85 2.91
CA ASN A 5 20.14 -2.23 3.98
C ASN A 5 19.79 -2.80 5.37
N PHE A 6 18.51 -3.06 5.65
CA PHE A 6 18.08 -3.67 6.89
C PHE A 6 18.62 -5.10 7.05
N ILE A 7 18.58 -5.91 5.99
CA ILE A 7 19.18 -7.26 5.97
C ILE A 7 20.67 -7.20 6.30
N ASN A 8 21.43 -6.34 5.62
CA ASN A 8 22.87 -6.21 5.82
C ASN A 8 23.24 -5.70 7.21
N SER A 9 22.59 -4.62 7.66
CA SER A 9 22.92 -3.97 8.94
C SER A 9 22.63 -4.89 10.13
N ASN A 10 21.69 -5.82 9.97
CA ASN A 10 21.32 -6.81 10.99
C ASN A 10 21.93 -8.19 10.76
N GLN A 11 22.77 -8.33 9.73
CA GLN A 11 23.46 -9.57 9.35
C GLN A 11 22.48 -10.76 9.25
N LEU A 12 21.34 -10.55 8.58
CA LEU A 12 20.35 -11.60 8.39
C LEU A 12 20.81 -12.54 7.27
N SER A 13 21.39 -13.69 7.62
CA SER A 13 21.98 -14.65 6.67
C SER A 13 21.05 -15.81 6.29
N GLY A 14 19.77 -15.73 6.65
CA GLY A 14 18.77 -16.76 6.35
C GLY A 14 18.52 -16.88 4.85
N LYS A 15 18.06 -18.04 4.40
CA LYS A 15 17.69 -18.27 3.00
C LYS A 15 16.56 -17.34 2.62
N LEU A 16 16.82 -16.52 1.60
CA LEU A 16 15.93 -15.49 1.10
C LEU A 16 15.15 -16.00 -0.11
N ILE A 17 13.85 -15.75 -0.11
CA ILE A 17 13.04 -15.68 -1.33
C ILE A 17 12.77 -14.21 -1.62
N ASN A 18 13.04 -13.77 -2.84
CA ASN A 18 12.64 -12.46 -3.32
C ASN A 18 11.71 -12.56 -4.52
N ASP A 19 10.97 -11.48 -4.81
CA ASP A 19 10.21 -11.39 -6.06
C ASP A 19 11.11 -10.98 -7.24
N PHE A 20 10.61 -11.25 -8.44
CA PHE A 20 11.32 -10.99 -9.70
C PHE A 20 11.81 -9.53 -9.83
N ASN A 21 11.00 -8.55 -9.42
CA ASN A 21 11.32 -7.14 -9.65
C ASN A 21 12.42 -6.61 -8.71
N THR A 22 12.58 -7.21 -7.52
CA THR A 22 13.59 -6.80 -6.55
C THR A 22 14.94 -7.50 -6.75
N GLY A 23 14.96 -8.62 -7.48
CA GLY A 23 16.13 -9.49 -7.62
C GLY A 23 17.40 -8.80 -8.08
N SER A 24 17.35 -8.17 -9.25
CA SER A 24 18.55 -7.53 -9.83
C SER A 24 19.12 -6.44 -8.92
N TRP A 25 18.28 -5.72 -8.17
CA TRP A 25 18.75 -4.73 -7.21
C TRP A 25 19.34 -5.38 -5.95
N LEU A 26 18.74 -6.47 -5.46
CA LEU A 26 19.25 -7.21 -4.31
C LEU A 26 20.62 -7.85 -4.58
N GLU A 27 20.93 -8.23 -5.82
CA GLU A 27 22.26 -8.74 -6.17
C GLU A 27 23.39 -7.73 -5.87
N TRP A 28 23.13 -6.44 -6.06
CA TRP A 28 24.09 -5.39 -5.75
C TRP A 28 24.17 -5.07 -4.25
N GLN A 29 23.08 -5.32 -3.53
CA GLN A 29 22.96 -4.94 -2.13
C GLN A 29 23.44 -6.05 -1.20
N LEU A 30 23.09 -7.30 -1.47
CA LEU A 30 23.24 -8.39 -0.55
C LEU A 30 24.51 -9.19 -0.84
N ALA A 31 25.17 -9.64 0.23
CA ALA A 31 26.29 -10.57 0.13
C ALA A 31 25.84 -12.05 -0.03
N GLN A 32 24.53 -12.31 -0.06
CA GLN A 32 23.94 -13.65 -0.14
C GLN A 32 23.19 -13.85 -1.48
N PRO A 33 23.02 -15.10 -1.94
CA PRO A 33 22.30 -15.38 -3.17
C PRO A 33 20.86 -14.86 -3.14
N VAL A 34 20.43 -14.29 -4.26
CA VAL A 34 19.02 -13.97 -4.53
C VAL A 34 18.31 -15.20 -5.11
N PHE A 35 17.00 -15.26 -4.95
CA PHE A 35 16.18 -16.40 -5.38
C PHE A 35 15.84 -16.34 -6.88
N ILE A 36 15.53 -15.15 -7.37
CA ILE A 36 15.17 -14.88 -8.76
C ILE A 36 15.57 -13.45 -9.11
N ASP A 37 15.99 -13.21 -10.34
CA ASP A 37 16.25 -11.88 -10.90
C ASP A 37 15.75 -11.76 -12.35
N GLY A 38 15.92 -10.57 -12.93
CA GLY A 38 15.40 -10.21 -14.25
C GLY A 38 15.99 -10.96 -15.46
N ARG A 39 17.04 -11.77 -15.29
CA ARG A 39 17.77 -12.47 -16.38
C ARG A 39 17.09 -13.78 -16.75
N LEU A 40 16.01 -13.68 -17.52
CA LEU A 40 15.17 -14.82 -17.91
C LEU A 40 15.91 -15.91 -18.70
N GLU A 41 16.99 -15.56 -19.40
CA GLU A 41 17.83 -16.49 -20.18
C GLU A 41 18.56 -17.54 -19.31
N VAL A 42 18.68 -17.27 -18.00
CA VAL A 42 19.33 -18.17 -17.03
C VAL A 42 18.28 -19.04 -16.31
N MET A 43 17.00 -18.68 -16.41
CA MET A 43 15.92 -19.30 -15.64
C MET A 43 15.30 -20.46 -16.41
N ARG A 44 15.24 -21.64 -15.77
CA ARG A 44 14.52 -22.79 -16.33
C ARG A 44 13.03 -22.50 -16.37
N GLU A 45 12.37 -22.85 -17.47
CA GLU A 45 10.92 -22.63 -17.67
C GLU A 45 10.07 -23.20 -16.52
N GLU A 46 10.40 -24.40 -16.05
CA GLU A 46 9.72 -25.05 -14.92
C GLU A 46 9.79 -24.22 -13.63
N PHE A 47 10.95 -23.62 -13.36
CA PHE A 47 11.14 -22.76 -12.19
C PHE A 47 10.32 -21.47 -12.33
N PHE A 48 10.35 -20.84 -13.50
CA PHE A 48 9.60 -19.61 -13.72
C PHE A 48 8.09 -19.84 -13.67
N ALA A 49 7.60 -20.97 -14.19
CA ALA A 49 6.21 -21.38 -14.05
C ALA A 49 5.83 -21.59 -12.58
N GLU A 50 6.69 -22.22 -11.77
CA GLU A 50 6.49 -22.36 -10.32
C GLU A 50 6.42 -20.99 -9.61
N TYR A 51 7.32 -20.07 -9.96
CA TYR A 51 7.31 -18.70 -9.46
C TYR A 51 6.02 -17.95 -9.85
N GLN A 52 5.61 -18.02 -11.11
CA GLN A 52 4.35 -17.40 -11.57
C GLN A 52 3.14 -18.00 -10.85
N ASN A 53 3.12 -19.31 -10.69
CA ASN A 53 2.05 -20.00 -9.97
C ASN A 53 1.96 -19.50 -8.52
N SER A 54 3.09 -19.28 -7.84
CA SER A 54 3.14 -18.77 -6.45
C SER A 54 2.38 -17.45 -6.24
N GLN A 55 2.19 -16.66 -7.30
CA GLN A 55 1.41 -15.42 -7.27
C GLN A 55 -0.11 -15.66 -7.24
N THR A 56 -0.55 -16.92 -7.39
CA THR A 56 -1.96 -17.32 -7.52
C THR A 56 -2.39 -18.33 -6.44
N ALA A 57 -3.69 -18.34 -6.10
CA ALA A 57 -4.42 -19.45 -5.48
C ALA A 57 -3.75 -20.19 -4.29
N ASP A 58 -3.33 -19.47 -3.24
CA ASP A 58 -2.72 -20.03 -2.00
C ASP A 58 -1.52 -20.97 -2.23
N SER A 59 -0.92 -20.92 -3.42
CA SER A 59 0.16 -21.81 -3.85
C SER A 59 1.55 -21.35 -3.41
N LEU A 60 1.68 -20.13 -2.88
CA LEU A 60 2.93 -19.66 -2.27
C LEU A 60 3.45 -20.66 -1.24
N LYS A 61 2.55 -21.27 -0.45
CA LYS A 61 2.90 -22.28 0.55
C LYS A 61 3.68 -23.46 -0.04
N ASN A 62 3.39 -23.88 -1.27
CA ASN A 62 4.11 -24.98 -1.93
C ASN A 62 5.57 -24.60 -2.18
N MET A 63 5.78 -23.37 -2.67
CA MET A 63 7.12 -22.81 -2.87
C MET A 63 7.87 -22.68 -1.54
N LEU A 64 7.21 -22.18 -0.49
CA LEU A 64 7.81 -22.07 0.85
C LEU A 64 8.19 -23.43 1.43
N ASN A 65 7.35 -24.46 1.23
CA ASN A 65 7.63 -25.82 1.68
C ASN A 65 8.80 -26.46 0.93
N LYS A 66 8.94 -26.19 -0.38
CA LYS A 66 10.02 -26.73 -1.21
C LYS A 66 11.36 -26.09 -0.88
N TYR A 67 11.40 -24.76 -0.80
CA TYR A 67 12.66 -24.04 -0.63
C TYR A 67 13.04 -23.79 0.82
N GLN A 68 12.11 -23.92 1.78
CA GLN A 68 12.36 -23.70 3.21
C GLN A 68 13.13 -22.39 3.51
N PRO A 69 12.64 -21.21 3.07
CA PRO A 69 13.29 -19.95 3.40
C PRO A 69 13.08 -19.55 4.86
N GLU A 70 13.97 -18.70 5.36
CA GLU A 70 13.76 -17.96 6.62
C GLU A 70 13.30 -16.52 6.39
N LEU A 71 13.57 -15.97 5.20
CA LEU A 71 13.28 -14.59 4.82
C LEU A 71 12.50 -14.54 3.50
N ILE A 72 11.54 -13.62 3.41
CA ILE A 72 10.84 -13.32 2.16
C ILE A 72 10.83 -11.81 1.96
N LEU A 73 11.36 -11.32 0.85
CA LEU A 73 11.40 -9.90 0.51
C LEU A 73 10.69 -9.65 -0.81
N PHE A 74 9.77 -8.71 -0.88
CA PHE A 74 9.14 -8.39 -2.16
C PHE A 74 8.62 -6.96 -2.22
N ASP A 75 8.45 -6.45 -3.44
CA ASP A 75 7.67 -5.22 -3.67
C ASP A 75 6.18 -5.50 -3.44
N TYR A 76 5.58 -4.82 -2.47
CA TYR A 76 4.20 -5.07 -2.06
C TYR A 76 3.14 -4.46 -2.99
N MET A 77 3.56 -3.66 -3.97
CA MET A 77 2.70 -3.13 -5.02
C MET A 77 2.61 -4.11 -6.19
N SER A 78 3.72 -4.72 -6.63
CA SER A 78 3.73 -5.70 -7.72
C SER A 78 3.41 -7.12 -7.25
N SER A 79 3.89 -7.54 -6.09
CA SER A 79 3.68 -8.88 -5.53
C SER A 79 2.72 -8.87 -4.34
N GLY A 80 1.69 -8.03 -4.40
CA GLY A 80 0.69 -7.90 -3.34
C GLY A 80 -0.09 -9.19 -3.04
N SER A 81 -0.14 -10.16 -3.98
CA SER A 81 -0.77 -11.47 -3.72
C SER A 81 0.03 -12.31 -2.74
N TRP A 82 1.37 -12.21 -2.71
CA TRP A 82 2.20 -12.85 -1.68
C TRP A 82 1.87 -12.30 -0.30
N HIS A 83 1.72 -10.98 -0.16
CA HIS A 83 1.29 -10.36 1.10
C HIS A 83 -0.05 -10.92 1.61
N ILE A 84 -1.04 -11.05 0.72
CA ILE A 84 -2.35 -11.61 1.06
C ILE A 84 -2.22 -13.06 1.55
N GLN A 85 -1.41 -13.88 0.88
CA GLN A 85 -1.18 -15.27 1.25
C GLN A 85 -0.41 -15.38 2.58
N LEU A 86 0.62 -14.58 2.78
CA LEU A 86 1.41 -14.56 4.03
C LEU A 86 0.58 -14.12 5.23
N ASN A 87 -0.37 -13.22 5.06
CA ASN A 87 -1.32 -12.86 6.13
C ASN A 87 -2.23 -14.03 6.55
N LYS A 88 -2.47 -15.02 5.69
CA LYS A 88 -3.14 -16.27 6.05
C LYS A 88 -2.21 -17.24 6.80
N LEU A 89 -0.90 -17.13 6.55
CA LEU A 89 0.16 -17.93 7.18
C LEU A 89 0.80 -17.22 8.38
N LYS A 90 0.05 -16.35 9.07
CA LYS A 90 0.53 -15.55 10.22
C LYS A 90 1.02 -16.37 11.42
N GLU A 91 0.69 -17.66 11.47
CA GLU A 91 1.21 -18.57 12.49
C GLU A 91 2.68 -18.91 12.23
N ASP A 92 3.10 -18.95 10.97
CA ASP A 92 4.45 -19.32 10.54
C ASP A 92 5.32 -18.11 10.18
N TRP A 93 4.70 -17.00 9.74
CA TRP A 93 5.39 -15.84 9.19
C TRP A 93 4.99 -14.55 9.90
N ARG A 94 5.96 -13.66 10.09
CA ARG A 94 5.74 -12.30 10.59
C ARG A 94 6.42 -11.26 9.69
N MET A 95 5.71 -10.19 9.39
CA MET A 95 6.32 -9.00 8.78
C MET A 95 7.17 -8.30 9.83
N ILE A 96 8.42 -7.99 9.51
CA ILE A 96 9.37 -7.38 10.46
C ILE A 96 9.82 -5.98 10.03
N PHE A 97 9.77 -5.70 8.74
CA PHE A 97 10.22 -4.42 8.20
C PHE A 97 9.48 -4.13 6.89
N ALA A 98 9.19 -2.86 6.63
CA ALA A 98 8.75 -2.38 5.33
C ALA A 98 9.34 -0.98 5.12
N ASP A 99 9.67 -0.69 3.87
CA ASP A 99 10.02 0.65 3.41
C ASP A 99 8.93 1.20 2.47
N GLU A 100 9.28 2.20 1.65
CA GLU A 100 8.37 2.88 0.73
C GLU A 100 7.80 1.99 -0.38
N VAL A 101 8.42 0.83 -0.67
CA VAL A 101 8.06 0.00 -1.83
C VAL A 101 8.07 -1.51 -1.54
N SER A 102 8.84 -1.94 -0.55
CA SER A 102 9.12 -3.35 -0.29
C SER A 102 8.88 -3.72 1.16
N VAL A 103 8.62 -5.01 1.37
CA VAL A 103 8.36 -5.61 2.68
C VAL A 103 9.28 -6.79 2.91
N LEU A 104 9.69 -6.99 4.16
CA LEU A 104 10.47 -8.12 4.63
C LEU A 104 9.66 -8.93 5.65
N TYR A 105 9.41 -10.17 5.30
CA TYR A 105 8.83 -11.20 6.15
C TYR A 105 9.92 -12.13 6.67
N MET A 106 9.70 -12.63 7.88
CA MET A 106 10.60 -13.52 8.59
C MET A 106 9.83 -14.70 9.16
N LYS A 107 10.39 -15.90 9.02
CA LYS A 107 9.84 -17.12 9.60
C LYS A 107 9.90 -17.05 11.13
N LYS A 108 8.82 -17.45 11.81
CA LYS A 108 8.83 -17.58 13.28
C LYS A 108 9.83 -18.66 13.70
N GLY A 109 10.48 -18.49 14.86
CA GLY A 109 11.63 -19.30 15.27
C GLY A 109 12.99 -18.82 14.72
N TYR A 110 13.01 -18.07 13.62
CA TYR A 110 14.24 -17.41 13.14
C TYR A 110 14.34 -15.99 13.71
N ARG A 111 15.47 -15.69 14.37
CA ARG A 111 15.83 -14.36 14.91
C ARG A 111 14.67 -13.69 15.68
N GLU A 112 14.20 -14.35 16.75
CA GLU A 112 13.00 -13.94 17.50
C GLU A 112 13.10 -12.58 18.20
N GLU A 113 14.30 -12.02 18.32
CA GLU A 113 14.50 -10.68 18.86
C GLU A 113 13.83 -9.57 18.03
N PHE A 114 13.57 -9.81 16.74
CA PHE A 114 12.90 -8.84 15.87
C PHE A 114 11.39 -8.77 16.13
N GLN A 115 10.95 -7.59 16.57
CA GLN A 115 9.56 -7.28 16.77
C GLN A 115 8.78 -7.23 15.45
N PRO A 116 7.48 -7.58 15.46
CA PRO A 116 6.62 -7.39 14.29
C PRO A 116 6.57 -5.93 13.84
N PHE A 117 6.46 -5.73 12.53
CA PHE A 117 6.34 -4.42 11.92
C PHE A 117 5.13 -3.66 12.46
N SER A 118 5.29 -2.35 12.67
CA SER A 118 4.24 -1.44 13.11
C SER A 118 4.09 -0.27 12.14
N PHE A 119 2.92 -0.17 11.53
CA PHE A 119 2.55 0.97 10.68
C PHE A 119 2.58 2.30 11.43
N ARG A 120 2.28 2.29 12.73
CA ARG A 120 2.41 3.47 13.59
C ARG A 120 3.86 3.92 13.72
N LEU A 121 4.78 2.99 13.96
CA LEU A 121 6.21 3.32 14.04
C LEU A 121 6.78 3.74 12.69
N PHE A 122 6.27 3.17 11.59
CA PHE A 122 6.60 3.60 10.24
C PHE A 122 6.32 5.10 10.04
N LEU A 123 5.14 5.60 10.43
CA LEU A 123 4.82 7.03 10.34
C LEU A 123 5.77 7.91 11.16
N VAL A 124 6.07 7.50 12.40
CA VAL A 124 6.95 8.25 13.28
C VAL A 124 8.36 8.39 12.68
N ARG A 125 8.88 7.33 12.04
CA ARG A 125 10.18 7.37 11.34
C ARG A 125 10.20 8.35 10.17
N GLN A 126 9.05 8.55 9.51
CA GLN A 126 8.89 9.51 8.42
C GLN A 126 8.65 10.95 8.94
N GLY A 127 8.70 11.18 10.26
CA GLY A 127 8.42 12.48 10.87
C GLY A 127 6.95 12.90 10.79
N ILE A 128 6.05 11.93 10.60
CA ILE A 128 4.61 12.18 10.43
C ILE A 128 3.89 11.89 11.75
N ASN A 129 3.27 12.91 12.33
CA ASN A 129 2.42 12.73 13.53
C ASN A 129 1.21 11.84 13.19
N ASN A 130 0.87 10.92 14.09
CA ASN A 130 -0.21 9.95 13.90
C ASN A 130 -1.62 10.55 13.99
N GLU A 131 -1.77 11.74 14.59
CA GLU A 131 -3.08 12.31 14.90
C GLU A 131 -3.28 13.68 14.24
N LEU A 132 -4.49 13.88 13.73
CA LEU A 132 -4.99 15.16 13.21
C LEU A 132 -6.40 15.39 13.77
N THR A 133 -6.69 16.63 14.14
CA THR A 133 -8.05 17.04 14.52
C THR A 133 -8.98 16.98 13.31
N GLN A 134 -10.29 16.93 13.54
CA GLN A 134 -11.26 16.96 12.44
C GLN A 134 -11.15 18.24 11.60
N GLU A 135 -10.86 19.37 12.23
CA GLU A 135 -10.63 20.65 11.56
C GLU A 135 -9.42 20.58 10.62
N GLN A 136 -8.27 20.11 11.11
CA GLN A 136 -7.07 19.94 10.29
C GLN A 136 -7.29 19.02 9.09
N LYS A 137 -8.06 17.93 9.28
CA LYS A 137 -8.43 17.04 8.18
C LYS A 137 -9.24 17.78 7.12
N TRP A 138 -10.24 18.56 7.54
CA TRP A 138 -11.06 19.34 6.62
C TRP A 138 -10.30 20.45 5.92
N GLU A 139 -9.34 21.10 6.58
CA GLU A 139 -8.44 22.07 5.94
C GLU A 139 -7.67 21.44 4.79
N ILE A 140 -7.06 20.27 5.03
CA ILE A 140 -6.32 19.52 3.99
C ILE A 140 -7.27 19.10 2.86
N LEU A 141 -8.44 18.56 3.20
CA LEU A 141 -9.44 18.16 2.20
C LEU A 141 -9.88 19.34 1.33
N ARG A 142 -9.89 20.57 1.86
CA ARG A 142 -10.30 21.77 1.11
C ARG A 142 -9.21 22.33 0.19
N ILE A 143 -7.95 21.90 0.29
CA ILE A 143 -6.86 22.30 -0.63
C ILE A 143 -7.31 22.14 -2.09
N PRO A 144 -7.33 23.21 -2.91
CA PRO A 144 -7.86 23.14 -4.27
C PRO A 144 -7.07 22.14 -5.13
N LEU A 145 -7.76 21.45 -6.04
CA LEU A 145 -7.07 20.59 -7.01
C LEU A 145 -6.32 21.47 -8.01
N GLN A 146 -5.09 21.08 -8.37
CA GLN A 146 -4.34 21.80 -9.39
C GLN A 146 -4.97 21.57 -10.77
N THR A 147 -5.15 22.65 -11.52
CA THR A 147 -5.54 22.59 -12.94
C THR A 147 -4.36 22.18 -13.81
N ASP A 148 -4.63 21.74 -15.04
CA ASP A 148 -3.57 21.35 -15.97
C ASP A 148 -2.56 22.47 -16.26
N ALA A 149 -3.02 23.73 -16.25
CA ALA A 149 -2.14 24.90 -16.37
C ALA A 149 -1.14 25.01 -15.20
N ILE A 150 -1.59 24.76 -13.97
CA ILE A 150 -0.73 24.79 -12.77
C ILE A 150 0.23 23.60 -12.81
N LYS A 151 -0.25 22.41 -13.16
CA LYS A 151 0.58 21.21 -13.31
C LYS A 151 1.68 21.42 -14.36
N LEU A 152 1.34 21.98 -15.53
CA LEU A 152 2.30 22.27 -16.59
C LEU A 152 3.35 23.28 -16.14
N LYS A 153 2.95 24.35 -15.46
CA LYS A 153 3.88 25.33 -14.88
C LYS A 153 4.82 24.67 -13.87
N ASN A 154 4.30 23.84 -12.98
CA ASN A 154 5.09 23.12 -11.99
C ASN A 154 6.06 22.12 -12.64
N ALA A 155 5.64 21.43 -13.70
CA ALA A 155 6.50 20.55 -14.48
C ALA A 155 7.67 21.31 -15.13
N LEU A 156 7.37 22.41 -15.83
CA LEU A 156 8.37 23.23 -16.52
C LEU A 156 9.36 23.92 -15.56
N THR A 157 8.96 24.13 -14.31
CA THR A 157 9.80 24.76 -13.28
C THR A 157 10.50 23.76 -12.37
N GLY A 158 10.37 22.45 -12.63
CA GLY A 158 10.93 21.39 -11.79
C GLY A 158 10.34 21.33 -10.38
N ARG A 159 9.18 21.99 -10.15
CA ARG A 159 8.47 22.02 -8.87
C ARG A 159 7.45 20.89 -8.73
N LEU A 160 7.22 20.11 -9.78
CA LEU A 160 6.35 18.95 -9.74
C LEU A 160 7.11 17.77 -9.12
N ASN A 161 6.98 17.60 -7.80
CA ASN A 161 7.43 16.40 -7.10
C ASN A 161 6.29 15.80 -6.29
N TYR A 162 5.81 14.63 -6.69
CA TYR A 162 4.80 13.89 -5.95
C TYR A 162 5.50 12.80 -5.12
N PRO A 163 5.35 12.81 -3.78
CA PRO A 163 5.95 11.81 -2.90
C PRO A 163 5.18 10.48 -2.95
N PHE A 164 5.10 9.90 -4.16
CA PHE A 164 4.24 8.75 -4.44
C PHE A 164 4.74 7.50 -3.74
N ASP A 165 6.04 7.26 -3.79
CA ASP A 165 6.65 6.12 -3.13
C ASP A 165 6.65 6.31 -1.62
N GLU A 166 6.89 7.52 -1.14
CA GLU A 166 7.01 7.81 0.29
C GLU A 166 5.67 7.78 1.02
N LEU A 167 4.57 8.14 0.35
CA LEU A 167 3.27 8.31 1.01
C LEU A 167 2.13 7.53 0.35
N MET A 168 2.03 7.52 -0.98
CA MET A 168 0.88 6.89 -1.66
C MET A 168 0.96 5.37 -1.58
N LYS A 169 2.10 4.77 -1.93
CA LYS A 169 2.32 3.32 -1.87
C LYS A 169 2.16 2.78 -0.43
N PRO A 170 2.82 3.34 0.60
CA PRO A 170 2.57 2.97 1.99
C PRO A 170 1.13 3.18 2.44
N GLY A 171 0.45 4.23 1.95
CA GLY A 171 -0.95 4.50 2.26
C GLY A 171 -1.87 3.40 1.74
N ILE A 172 -1.66 2.96 0.49
CA ILE A 172 -2.37 1.83 -0.12
C ILE A 172 -2.07 0.54 0.64
N PHE A 173 -0.80 0.32 1.00
CA PHE A 173 -0.39 -0.87 1.74
C PHE A 173 -1.01 -0.91 3.14
N ALA A 174 -1.01 0.21 3.88
CA ALA A 174 -1.68 0.34 5.17
C ALA A 174 -3.20 0.10 5.05
N TYR A 175 -3.85 0.67 4.02
CA TYR A 175 -5.27 0.44 3.75
C TYR A 175 -5.58 -1.05 3.54
N ARG A 176 -4.77 -1.76 2.75
CA ARG A 176 -4.89 -3.21 2.52
C ARG A 176 -4.74 -4.02 3.81
N ASN A 177 -3.93 -3.53 4.75
CA ASN A 177 -3.75 -4.13 6.08
C ASN A 177 -4.81 -3.67 7.10
N LYS A 178 -5.83 -2.92 6.68
CA LYS A 178 -6.89 -2.34 7.53
C LYS A 178 -6.38 -1.34 8.58
N GLU A 179 -5.18 -0.81 8.38
CA GLU A 179 -4.58 0.24 9.21
C GLU A 179 -5.12 1.60 8.78
N PHE A 180 -6.45 1.78 8.91
CA PHE A 180 -7.17 2.89 8.30
C PHE A 180 -6.71 4.26 8.83
N LYS A 181 -6.34 4.36 10.11
CA LYS A 181 -5.81 5.62 10.66
C LYS A 181 -4.48 6.01 10.01
N VAL A 182 -3.61 5.03 9.80
CA VAL A 182 -2.30 5.25 9.15
C VAL A 182 -2.48 5.59 7.68
N ALA A 183 -3.34 4.86 6.97
CA ALA A 183 -3.65 5.13 5.59
C ALA A 183 -4.26 6.52 5.39
N GLU A 184 -5.21 6.94 6.25
CA GLU A 184 -5.79 8.29 6.23
C GLU A 184 -4.70 9.34 6.38
N ARG A 185 -3.79 9.15 7.35
CA ARG A 185 -2.72 10.11 7.62
C ARG A 185 -1.76 10.24 6.43
N LEU A 186 -1.41 9.14 5.77
CA LEU A 186 -0.52 9.11 4.59
C LEU A 186 -1.17 9.80 3.39
N TYR A 187 -2.44 9.53 3.11
CA TYR A 187 -3.16 10.19 2.02
C TYR A 187 -3.32 11.69 2.26
N LEU A 188 -3.63 12.11 3.50
CA LEU A 188 -3.71 13.53 3.85
C LEU A 188 -2.35 14.23 3.74
N GLU A 189 -1.27 13.59 4.19
CA GLU A 189 0.09 14.12 4.02
C GLU A 189 0.44 14.26 2.53
N PHE A 190 0.06 13.27 1.72
CA PHE A 190 0.31 13.30 0.28
C PHE A 190 -0.46 14.44 -0.38
N ILE A 191 -1.75 14.65 -0.06
CA ILE A 191 -2.54 15.79 -0.57
C ILE A 191 -1.87 17.13 -0.21
N LYS A 192 -1.39 17.26 1.04
CA LYS A 192 -0.71 18.46 1.50
C LYS A 192 0.59 18.71 0.73
N ARG A 193 1.47 17.71 0.60
CA ARG A 193 2.77 17.85 -0.07
C ARG A 193 2.68 17.97 -1.58
N SER A 194 1.66 17.35 -2.19
CA SER A 194 1.36 17.50 -3.61
C SER A 194 0.58 18.78 -3.92
N GLU A 195 0.20 19.57 -2.91
CA GLU A 195 -0.63 20.76 -3.03
C GLU A 195 -1.90 20.51 -3.86
N GLY A 196 -2.55 19.36 -3.64
CA GLY A 196 -3.74 18.96 -4.40
C GLY A 196 -3.47 18.60 -5.87
N GLY A 197 -2.23 18.34 -6.26
CA GLY A 197 -1.84 18.07 -7.65
C GLY A 197 -2.32 16.71 -8.22
N TYR A 198 -2.77 15.80 -7.36
CA TYR A 198 -3.08 14.41 -7.74
C TYR A 198 -4.44 14.00 -7.20
N TYR A 199 -5.45 13.94 -8.08
CA TYR A 199 -6.84 13.75 -7.68
C TYR A 199 -7.10 12.33 -7.18
N GLU A 200 -6.31 11.35 -7.61
CA GLU A 200 -6.39 9.95 -7.19
C GLU A 200 -6.14 9.78 -5.69
N ALA A 201 -5.41 10.71 -5.06
CA ALA A 201 -5.28 10.75 -3.60
C ALA A 201 -6.64 10.96 -2.91
N PHE A 202 -7.48 11.83 -3.47
CA PHE A 202 -8.86 12.01 -3.00
C PHE A 202 -9.71 10.78 -3.29
N VAL A 203 -9.51 10.09 -4.41
CA VAL A 203 -10.23 8.83 -4.72
C VAL A 203 -9.88 7.73 -3.71
N ASN A 204 -8.59 7.58 -3.37
CA ASN A 204 -8.12 6.62 -2.37
C ASN A 204 -8.64 6.95 -0.97
N LEU A 205 -8.55 8.22 -0.56
CA LEU A 205 -9.04 8.70 0.72
C LEU A 205 -10.57 8.59 0.83
N GLY A 206 -11.30 8.92 -0.24
CA GLY A 206 -12.74 8.73 -0.31
C GLY A 206 -13.14 7.26 -0.21
N SER A 207 -12.38 6.34 -0.83
CA SER A 207 -12.61 4.90 -0.69
C SER A 207 -12.39 4.42 0.74
N LEU A 208 -11.37 4.96 1.41
CA LEU A 208 -11.12 4.73 2.84
C LEU A 208 -12.28 5.24 3.71
N TYR A 209 -12.79 6.44 3.43
CA TYR A 209 -13.93 6.99 4.17
C TYR A 209 -15.23 6.21 3.93
N THR A 210 -15.47 5.72 2.72
CA THR A 210 -16.57 4.77 2.46
C THR A 210 -16.42 3.52 3.33
N GLN A 211 -15.23 2.93 3.36
CA GLN A 211 -14.95 1.71 4.13
C GLN A 211 -15.08 1.90 5.65
N THR A 212 -14.76 3.09 6.15
CA THR A 212 -14.83 3.43 7.59
C THR A 212 -16.17 4.05 8.00
N GLY A 213 -17.08 4.30 7.05
CA GLY A 213 -18.41 4.84 7.31
C GLY A 213 -18.49 6.37 7.43
N GLU A 214 -17.40 7.08 7.15
CA GLU A 214 -17.30 8.56 7.17
C GLU A 214 -17.87 9.16 5.88
N THR A 215 -19.18 8.97 5.69
CA THR A 215 -19.89 9.20 4.43
C THR A 215 -19.76 10.62 3.89
N ASP A 216 -19.79 11.65 4.74
CA ASP A 216 -19.69 13.05 4.30
C ASP A 216 -18.34 13.35 3.66
N LYS A 217 -17.25 12.90 4.29
CA LYS A 217 -15.90 13.04 3.75
C LYS A 217 -15.72 12.19 2.50
N ALA A 218 -16.28 10.98 2.48
CA ALA A 218 -16.24 10.12 1.30
C ALA A 218 -16.87 10.81 0.09
N MET A 219 -18.08 11.36 0.25
CA MET A 219 -18.80 12.06 -0.80
C MET A 219 -18.04 13.31 -1.25
N PHE A 220 -17.54 14.10 -0.30
CA PHE A 220 -16.72 15.28 -0.58
C PHE A 220 -15.49 14.94 -1.42
N CYS A 221 -14.73 13.91 -1.03
CA CYS A 221 -13.53 13.48 -1.77
C CYS A 221 -13.86 13.03 -3.21
N MET A 222 -14.93 12.25 -3.38
CA MET A 222 -15.33 11.76 -4.70
C MET A 222 -15.83 12.90 -5.60
N GLN A 223 -16.64 13.81 -5.08
CA GLN A 223 -17.11 14.99 -5.82
C GLN A 223 -15.96 15.88 -6.24
N LYS A 224 -14.98 16.07 -5.34
CA LYS A 224 -13.78 16.83 -5.64
C LYS A 224 -12.97 16.20 -6.77
N ALA A 225 -12.71 14.90 -6.71
CA ALA A 225 -12.04 14.17 -7.79
C ALA A 225 -12.80 14.27 -9.14
N LEU A 226 -14.14 14.22 -9.10
CA LEU A 226 -14.99 14.33 -10.29
C LEU A 226 -14.89 15.70 -11.00
N THR A 227 -14.42 16.76 -10.32
CA THR A 227 -14.22 18.07 -10.96
C THR A 227 -13.08 18.08 -11.99
N VAL A 228 -12.14 17.14 -11.89
CA VAL A 228 -11.01 17.01 -12.83
C VAL A 228 -11.41 16.17 -14.04
N ASP A 229 -12.13 15.07 -13.80
CA ASP A 229 -12.62 14.18 -14.85
C ASP A 229 -14.06 13.76 -14.54
N ALA A 230 -15.01 14.53 -15.05
CA ALA A 230 -16.44 14.31 -14.82
C ALA A 230 -16.96 13.02 -15.46
N GLY A 231 -16.25 12.49 -16.46
CA GLY A 231 -16.60 11.26 -17.17
C GLY A 231 -15.98 10.01 -16.58
N ASN A 232 -15.17 10.13 -15.52
CA ASN A 232 -14.38 9.02 -15.02
C ASN A 232 -15.26 7.87 -14.48
N PRO A 233 -15.28 6.70 -15.15
CA PRO A 233 -16.17 5.60 -14.76
C PRO A 233 -15.84 5.04 -13.38
N ILE A 234 -14.57 5.12 -12.95
CA ILE A 234 -14.14 4.63 -11.63
C ILE A 234 -14.74 5.51 -10.53
N ILE A 235 -14.66 6.84 -10.68
CA ILE A 235 -15.20 7.78 -9.69
C ILE A 235 -16.74 7.70 -9.66
N LEU A 236 -17.38 7.68 -10.83
CA LEU A 236 -18.84 7.55 -10.94
C LEU A 236 -19.35 6.26 -10.27
N ASN A 237 -18.67 5.13 -10.48
CA ASN A 237 -19.00 3.88 -9.82
C ASN A 237 -18.83 3.96 -8.29
N LYS A 238 -17.77 4.61 -7.80
CA LYS A 238 -17.56 4.81 -6.36
C LYS A 238 -18.63 5.70 -5.73
N ILE A 239 -19.07 6.76 -6.41
CA ILE A 239 -20.18 7.61 -5.95
C ILE A 239 -21.48 6.82 -5.93
N LYS A 240 -21.75 6.03 -6.97
CA LYS A 240 -22.94 5.17 -7.04
C LYS A 240 -22.97 4.20 -5.85
N GLN A 241 -21.87 3.47 -5.61
CA GLN A 241 -21.74 2.55 -4.47
C GLN A 241 -21.96 3.26 -3.13
N LEU A 242 -21.39 4.45 -2.95
CA LEU A 242 -21.58 5.23 -1.73
C LEU A 242 -23.05 5.63 -1.52
N ARG A 243 -23.75 6.07 -2.58
CA ARG A 243 -25.19 6.41 -2.52
C ARG A 243 -26.06 5.21 -2.18
N GLU A 244 -25.77 4.04 -2.76
CA GLU A 244 -26.47 2.80 -2.46
C GLU A 244 -26.29 2.40 -0.99
N GLN A 245 -25.07 2.53 -0.46
CA GLN A 245 -24.80 2.27 0.96
C GLN A 245 -25.55 3.24 1.89
N MET A 246 -25.61 4.53 1.54
CA MET A 246 -26.38 5.53 2.30
C MET A 246 -27.87 5.19 2.31
N ASN A 247 -28.44 4.87 1.15
CA ASN A 247 -29.86 4.55 1.03
C ASN A 247 -30.21 3.29 1.84
N LYS A 248 -29.36 2.26 1.79
CA LYS A 248 -29.55 1.05 2.60
C LYS A 248 -29.52 1.35 4.10
N LYS A 249 -28.60 2.19 4.58
CA LYS A 249 -28.56 2.63 5.98
C LYS A 249 -29.80 3.42 6.37
N TYR A 250 -30.27 4.30 5.48
CA TYR A 250 -31.50 5.09 5.71
C TYR A 250 -32.72 4.17 5.85
N GLN A 251 -32.91 3.21 4.93
CA GLN A 251 -34.01 2.24 4.99
C GLN A 251 -33.98 1.37 6.25
N GLN A 252 -32.80 1.05 6.78
CA GLN A 252 -32.66 0.30 8.03
C GLN A 252 -32.94 1.15 9.28
N ALA A 253 -32.78 2.48 9.19
CA ALA A 253 -32.95 3.39 10.31
C ALA A 253 -34.39 3.89 10.49
N VAL A 254 -35.23 3.78 9.45
CA VAL A 254 -36.66 4.14 9.53
C VAL A 254 -37.43 2.94 10.12
N PRO A 255 -38.10 3.08 11.28
CA PRO A 255 -38.95 2.02 11.83
C PRO A 255 -40.04 1.68 10.82
N GLN A 256 -40.27 0.39 10.54
CA GLN A 256 -41.46 -0.02 9.80
C GLN A 256 -42.66 0.36 10.66
N VAL A 257 -43.42 1.35 10.20
CA VAL A 257 -44.73 1.67 10.78
C VAL A 257 -45.64 0.53 10.34
N GLU A 258 -45.83 -0.47 11.20
CA GLU A 258 -46.83 -1.52 11.00
C GLU A 258 -48.21 -0.85 11.01
N SER A 259 -48.98 -1.09 9.94
CA SER A 259 -50.36 -0.62 9.73
C SER A 259 -51.37 -1.48 10.46
#